data_AF-A0A1Y6EMC5-F1
#
_entry.id   AF-A0A1Y6EMC5-F1
#
_cell.length_a   1.000
_cell.length_b   1.000
_cell.length_c   1.000
_cell.angle_alpha   90.00
_cell.angle_beta   90.00
_cell.angle_gamma   90.00
#
_symmetry.space_group_name_H-M   'P 1'
#
loop_
_entity.id
_entity.type
_entity.pdbx_description
1 polymer ?
#
loop_
_entity_poly.entity_id
_entity_poly.type
_entity_poly.pdbx_seq_one_letter_code
_entity_poly.pdbx_strand_id
1 'polypeptide(L)' 'MTNIIDALIFAILTGAGVIGVSSLLMVLLHSDPENTEAQQQARVEYGFFGAAGLVVMLLMWYALS' A
#
# COMPACT_ATOMS: atom_id res chain seq x y z
N MET A 1 7.86 24.54 13.78
CA MET A 1 6.60 23.84 13.41
C MET A 1 6.75 23.02 12.13
N THR A 2 7.61 23.43 11.19
CA THR A 2 7.98 22.66 9.97
C THR A 2 8.39 21.22 10.28
N ASN A 3 9.30 21.01 11.25
CA ASN A 3 9.77 19.67 11.63
C ASN A 3 8.67 18.68 12.07
N ILE A 4 7.54 19.16 12.61
CA ILE A 4 6.44 18.28 13.05
C ILE A 4 5.60 17.87 11.84
N ILE A 5 5.36 18.77 10.89
CA ILE A 5 4.64 18.46 9.65
C ILE A 5 5.47 17.49 8.80
N ASP A 6 6.78 17.74 8.66
CA ASP A 6 7.66 16.85 7.90
C ASP A 6 7.72 15.44 8.53
N ALA A 7 7.78 15.36 9.86
CA ALA A 7 7.72 14.07 10.57
C ALA A 7 6.39 13.34 10.35
N LEU A 8 5.27 14.06 10.30
CA LEU A 8 3.96 13.47 10.03
C LEU A 8 3.88 12.95 8.59
N ILE A 9 4.33 13.74 7.61
CA ILE A 9 4.36 13.33 6.20
C ILE A 9 5.26 12.09 6.02
N PHE A 10 6.41 12.06 6.70
CA PHE A 10 7.29 10.89 6.70
C PHE A 10 6.63 9.64 7.32
N ALA A 11 5.87 9.80 8.40
CA ALA A 11 5.13 8.70 9.01
C ALA A 11 4.06 8.15 8.05
N ILE A 12 3.32 9.03 7.36
CA ILE A 12 2.31 8.62 6.36
C ILE A 12 2.99 7.94 5.16
N LEU A 13 4.10 8.51 4.66
CA LEU A 13 4.90 7.92 3.58
C LEU A 13 5.30 6.49 3.93
N THR A 14 5.88 6.31 5.11
CA THR A 14 6.36 5.00 5.57
C THR A 14 5.21 4.03 5.77
N GLY A 15 4.12 4.47 6.41
CA GLY A 15 2.94 3.63 6.62
C GLY A 15 2.27 3.19 5.32
N ALA A 16 2.03 4.14 4.41
CA ALA A 16 1.44 3.87 3.10
C ALA A 16 2.35 2.98 2.24
N GLY A 17 3.65 3.19 2.29
CA GLY A 17 4.63 2.36 1.59
C GLY A 17 4.65 0.92 2.10
N VAL A 18 4.71 0.71 3.41
CA VAL A 18 4.70 -0.64 4.02
C VAL A 18 3.39 -1.36 3.72
N ILE A 19 2.24 -0.71 3.87
CA ILE A 19 0.93 -1.30 3.56
C ILE A 19 0.82 -1.59 2.06
N GLY A 20 1.17 -0.63 1.20
CA GLY A 20 1.09 -0.77 -0.25
C GLY A 20 1.95 -1.92 -0.79
N VAL A 21 3.22 -1.98 -0.37
CA VAL A 21 4.12 -3.09 -0.75
C VAL A 21 3.62 -4.42 -0.20
N SER A 22 3.16 -4.48 1.06
CA SER A 22 2.63 -5.71 1.65
C SER A 22 1.38 -6.22 0.91
N SER A 23 0.47 -5.32 0.53
CA SER A 23 -0.70 -5.69 -0.28
C SER A 23 -0.31 -6.17 -1.67
N LEU A 24 0.67 -5.55 -2.34
CA LEU A 24 1.16 -6.07 -3.63
C LEU A 24 1.81 -7.45 -3.51
N LEU A 25 2.54 -7.71 -2.42
CA LEU A 25 3.08 -9.04 -2.16
C LEU A 25 1.95 -10.06 -1.98
N MET A 26 0.84 -9.69 -1.34
CA MET A 26 -0.32 -10.57 -1.19
C MET A 26 -0.99 -10.91 -2.52
N VAL A 27 -0.92 -10.07 -3.55
CA VAL A 27 -1.40 -10.45 -4.90
C VAL A 27 -0.68 -11.71 -5.42
N LEU A 28 0.62 -11.81 -5.15
CA LEU A 28 1.47 -12.90 -5.63
C LEU A 28 1.42 -14.12 -4.70
N LEU A 29 1.37 -13.88 -3.39
CA LEU A 29 1.49 -14.92 -2.37
C LEU A 29 0.14 -15.52 -1.96
N HIS A 30 -0.96 -14.78 -2.10
CA HIS A 30 -2.28 -15.26 -1.68
C HIS A 30 -2.80 -16.35 -2.63
N SER A 31 -3.08 -17.50 -2.05
CA SER A 31 -3.63 -18.67 -2.74
C SER A 31 -4.69 -19.32 -1.88
N ASP A 32 -5.91 -19.43 -2.43
CA ASP A 32 -7.02 -20.16 -1.83
C ASP A 32 -7.46 -21.26 -2.82
N PRO A 33 -6.96 -22.50 -2.64
CA PRO A 33 -7.19 -23.58 -3.59
C PRO A 33 -8.61 -24.16 -3.54
N GLU A 34 -9.40 -23.85 -2.50
CA GLU A 34 -10.76 -24.37 -2.34
C GLU A 34 -11.81 -23.44 -2.98
N ASN A 35 -11.51 -22.14 -3.11
CA ASN A 35 -12.45 -21.15 -3.64
C ASN A 35 -11.80 -20.17 -4.62
N THR A 36 -11.90 -20.50 -5.91
CA THR A 36 -11.32 -19.69 -7.00
C THR A 36 -11.96 -18.31 -7.16
N GLU A 37 -13.25 -18.14 -6.85
CA GLU A 37 -13.92 -16.84 -6.92
C GLU A 37 -13.44 -15.92 -5.79
N ALA A 38 -13.40 -16.43 -4.56
CA ALA A 38 -12.86 -15.71 -3.42
C ALA A 38 -11.38 -15.34 -3.62
N GLN A 39 -10.59 -16.25 -4.21
CA GLN A 39 -9.20 -15.99 -4.55
C GLN A 39 -9.04 -14.83 -5.54
N GLN A 40 -9.86 -14.78 -6.59
CA GLN A 40 -9.81 -13.71 -7.59
C GLN A 40 -10.22 -12.37 -6.99
N GLN A 41 -11.29 -12.35 -6.18
CA GLN A 41 -11.72 -11.15 -5.48
C GLN A 41 -10.60 -10.61 -4.59
N ALA A 42 -10.00 -11.46 -3.75
CA ALA A 42 -8.91 -11.06 -2.86
C ALA A 42 -7.71 -10.50 -3.62
N ARG A 43 -7.33 -11.11 -4.76
CA ARG A 43 -6.24 -10.61 -5.61
C ARG A 43 -6.50 -9.21 -6.17
N VAL A 44 -7.74 -8.92 -6.58
CA VAL A 44 -8.12 -7.58 -7.07
C VAL A 44 -8.06 -6.57 -5.92
N GLU A 45 -8.58 -6.92 -4.74
CA GLU A 45 -8.53 -6.06 -3.56
C GLU A 45 -7.08 -5.76 -3.15
N TYR A 46 -6.23 -6.78 -3.05
CA TYR A 46 -4.80 -6.62 -2.75
C TYR A 46 -4.07 -5.77 -3.80
N GLY A 47 -4.40 -5.94 -5.08
CA GLY A 47 -3.83 -5.14 -6.17
C GLY A 47 -4.23 -3.68 -6.07
N PHE A 48 -5.52 -3.41 -5.82
CA PHE A 48 -6.03 -2.05 -5.64
C PHE A 48 -5.44 -1.36 -4.41
N PHE A 49 -5.47 -2.01 -3.24
CA PHE A 49 -4.90 -1.45 -2.01
C PHE A 49 -3.40 -1.24 -2.14
N GLY A 50 -2.70 -2.17 -2.80
CA GLY A 50 -1.29 -2.07 -3.08
C GLY A 50 -0.93 -0.86 -3.94
N ALA A 51 -1.60 -0.71 -5.08
CA ALA A 51 -1.40 0.42 -5.97
C ALA A 51 -1.76 1.76 -5.31
N ALA A 52 -2.91 1.83 -4.62
CA ALA A 52 -3.33 3.03 -3.91
C ALA A 52 -2.32 3.44 -2.82
N GLY A 53 -1.83 2.47 -2.04
CA GLY A 53 -0.80 2.70 -1.02
C GLY A 53 0.50 3.25 -1.60
N LEU A 54 0.95 2.71 -2.74
CA LEU A 54 2.13 3.23 -3.45
C LEU A 54 1.90 4.65 -4.00
N VAL A 55 0.72 4.94 -4.55
CA VAL A 55 0.40 6.31 -5.02
C VAL A 55 0.47 7.30 -3.86
N VAL A 56 -0.13 6.97 -2.71
CA VAL A 56 -0.05 7.83 -1.52
C VAL A 56 1.40 7.99 -1.05
N MET A 57 2.17 6.90 -0.99
CA MET A 57 3.60 6.96 -0.66
C MET A 57 4.36 7.92 -1.57
N LEU A 58 4.17 7.83 -2.89
CA LEU A 58 4.85 8.68 -3.88
C LEU A 58 4.43 10.14 -3.76
N LEU A 59 3.15 10.42 -3.45
CA LEU A 59 2.68 11.78 -3.19
C LEU A 59 3.30 12.36 -1.92
N MET A 60 3.44 11.57 -0.85
CA MET A 60 4.11 12.02 0.38
C MET A 60 5.61 12.21 0.16
N TRP A 61 6.25 11.38 -0.67
CA TRP A 61 7.64 11.60 -1.09
C TRP A 61 7.80 12.93 -1.79
N TYR A 62 6.93 13.22 -2.76
CA TYR A 62 6.92 14.51 -3.46
C TYR A 62 6.65 15.69 -2.51
N ALA A 63 5.83 15.51 -1.49
CA ALA A 63 5.57 16.54 -0.49
C ALA A 63 6.77 16.82 0.43
N LEU A 64 7.70 15.87 0.60
CA LEU A 64 8.92 16.01 1.39
C LEU A 64 10.14 16.50 0.59
N SER A 65 10.11 16.37 -0.73
CA SER A 65 11.18 16.81 -1.64
C SER A 65 11.15 18.32 -1.86
#